data_AF-A0A5E4UB73-F1
#
_entry.id   AF-A0A5E4UB73-F1
#
_cell.length_a   1.000
_cell.length_b   1.000
_cell.length_c   1.000
_cell.angle_alpha   90.00
_cell.angle_beta   90.00
_cell.angle_gamma   90.00
#
_symmetry.space_group_name_H-M   'P 1'
#
loop_
_entity.id
_entity.type
_entity.pdbx_description
1 polymer ?
#
loop_
_entity_poly.entity_id
_entity_poly.type
_entity_poly.pdbx_seq_one_letter_code
_entity_poly.pdbx_strand_id
1 'polypeptide(L)'
;MPDNIDPRTMRRTAPWSSEAVPAGESTPLPAVPAHSATAGSSRTVAHWALPVRRWAYRQHDAASARKPDVGDIDPMLRRRLSPLARLALSAATACGPLPPKCRVVYASQHGEIQRTTQMLDALVRGEPPSPTAFSLSVLNATPGVLSIARDDRSAINAIAALDDTLGYALLDAWTQHREAPDSPLLVIYAFEAPPACFGPTSRQIDDSANALALLIESDATARLTCTMHLPTAREAHAERRAQCQSLVTSLLEGGSDLWRGERHDWQWEWHEDARHADV
;
A
#
# COMPACT_ATOMS: atom_id res chain seq x y z
N MET A 1 25.93 -7.67 28.73
CA MET A 1 25.33 -9.03 28.70
C MET A 1 23.91 -8.91 29.22
N PRO A 2 22.88 -8.97 28.37
CA PRO A 2 21.54 -9.30 28.84
C PRO A 2 21.09 -10.65 28.27
N ASP A 3 20.77 -11.54 29.21
CA ASP A 3 19.78 -12.61 29.24
C ASP A 3 19.38 -13.29 27.93
N ASN A 4 19.92 -14.51 27.78
CA ASN A 4 19.61 -15.48 26.75
C ASN A 4 18.26 -16.16 27.07
N ILE A 5 17.30 -16.07 26.15
CA ILE A 5 16.01 -16.76 26.24
C ILE A 5 16.24 -18.27 26.08
N ASP A 6 15.84 -19.06 27.08
CA ASP A 6 15.95 -20.53 27.06
C ASP A 6 14.91 -21.14 26.10
N PRO A 7 15.30 -21.79 25.00
CA PRO A 7 14.38 -22.39 24.02
C PRO A 7 13.58 -23.59 24.57
N ARG A 8 13.86 -24.06 25.80
CA ARG A 8 13.14 -25.19 26.42
C ARG A 8 11.82 -24.80 27.09
N THR A 9 11.59 -23.53 27.39
CA THR A 9 10.33 -23.05 28.01
C THR A 9 9.20 -22.78 27.01
N MET A 10 9.47 -22.78 25.69
CA MET A 10 8.45 -22.56 24.65
C MET A 10 7.67 -23.82 24.23
N ARG A 11 7.98 -25.01 24.75
CA ARG A 11 7.26 -26.25 24.42
C ARG A 11 6.11 -26.54 25.39
N ARG A 12 5.01 -25.79 25.25
CA ARG A 12 3.67 -26.25 25.68
C ARG A 12 2.63 -25.83 24.64
N THR A 13 2.48 -26.67 23.61
CA THR A 13 1.37 -26.61 22.65
C THR A 13 0.06 -27.04 23.31
N ALA A 14 -1.00 -26.26 23.15
CA ALA A 14 -2.37 -26.75 23.29
C ALA A 14 -2.72 -27.59 22.04
N PRO A 15 -3.43 -28.73 22.18
CA PRO A 15 -3.80 -29.54 21.03
C PRO A 15 -4.92 -28.85 20.24
N TRP A 16 -4.66 -28.57 18.95
CA TRP A 16 -5.67 -28.18 17.99
C TRP A 16 -6.47 -29.42 17.60
N SER A 17 -7.75 -29.49 17.96
CA SER A 17 -8.66 -30.55 17.51
C SER A 17 -9.14 -30.25 16.08
N SER A 18 -8.81 -31.13 15.13
CA SER A 18 -9.37 -31.12 13.78
C SER A 18 -10.76 -31.76 13.79
N GLU A 19 -11.82 -30.97 13.89
CA GLU A 19 -13.15 -31.45 13.49
C GLU A 19 -13.37 -31.12 12.01
N ALA A 20 -13.74 -32.17 11.25
CA ALA A 20 -14.10 -32.05 9.85
C ALA A 20 -15.47 -31.37 9.72
N VAL A 21 -15.53 -30.27 8.97
CA VAL A 21 -16.79 -29.59 8.64
C VAL A 21 -17.44 -30.33 7.45
N PRO A 22 -18.70 -30.80 7.56
CA PRO A 22 -19.36 -31.47 6.45
C PRO A 22 -19.72 -30.48 5.34
N ALA A 23 -19.53 -30.90 4.09
CA ALA A 23 -19.91 -30.15 2.90
C ALA A 23 -21.44 -30.05 2.80
N GLY A 24 -21.98 -28.85 2.99
CA GLY A 24 -23.40 -28.56 2.74
C GLY A 24 -23.67 -28.36 1.25
N GLU A 25 -24.75 -28.95 0.75
CA GLU A 25 -25.22 -28.83 -0.63
C GLU A 25 -25.58 -27.38 -1.00
N SER A 26 -25.12 -26.94 -2.16
CA SER A 26 -25.39 -25.64 -2.76
C SER A 26 -26.83 -25.54 -3.25
N THR A 27 -27.64 -24.73 -2.56
CA THR A 27 -28.99 -24.34 -3.02
C THR A 27 -28.87 -23.12 -3.96
N PRO A 28 -29.54 -23.11 -5.13
CA PRO A 28 -29.47 -21.96 -6.04
C PRO A 28 -30.22 -20.74 -5.48
N LEU A 29 -29.59 -19.57 -5.55
CA LEU A 29 -30.14 -18.29 -5.11
C LEU A 29 -31.25 -17.79 -6.05
N PRO A 30 -32.35 -17.20 -5.52
CA PRO A 30 -33.37 -16.58 -6.36
C PRO A 30 -32.89 -15.23 -6.92
N ALA A 31 -33.38 -14.88 -8.10
CA ALA A 31 -33.09 -13.61 -8.76
C ALA A 31 -33.63 -12.42 -7.95
N VAL A 32 -32.78 -11.40 -7.73
CA VAL A 32 -33.08 -10.20 -6.96
C VAL A 32 -33.85 -9.20 -7.84
N PRO A 33 -35.01 -8.66 -7.43
CA PRO A 33 -35.67 -7.59 -8.15
C PRO A 33 -34.93 -6.26 -7.92
N ALA A 34 -34.79 -5.45 -8.97
CA ALA A 34 -34.22 -4.11 -8.90
C ALA A 34 -35.02 -3.24 -7.90
N HIS A 35 -34.42 -2.97 -6.74
CA HIS A 35 -34.93 -2.01 -5.77
C HIS A 35 -34.16 -0.70 -5.92
N SER A 36 -34.88 0.36 -6.22
CA SER A 36 -34.42 1.75 -6.13
C SER A 36 -34.02 2.08 -4.69
N ALA A 37 -32.72 2.15 -4.42
CA ALA A 37 -32.19 2.53 -3.11
C ALA A 37 -32.24 4.05 -2.93
N THR A 38 -33.04 4.51 -1.97
CA THR A 38 -32.93 5.85 -1.39
C THR A 38 -31.56 6.00 -0.71
N ALA A 39 -30.77 6.98 -1.14
CA ALA A 39 -29.45 7.28 -0.61
C ALA A 39 -29.49 7.59 0.89
N GLY A 40 -29.08 6.64 1.72
CA GLY A 40 -28.69 6.93 3.11
C GLY A 40 -27.42 7.77 3.10
N SER A 41 -27.43 8.93 3.77
CA SER A 41 -26.27 9.83 3.83
C SER A 41 -25.10 9.13 4.55
N SER A 42 -23.97 8.96 3.86
CA SER A 42 -22.74 8.42 4.43
C SER A 42 -22.20 9.35 5.52
N ARG A 43 -21.84 8.83 6.69
CA ARG A 43 -21.32 9.65 7.78
C ARG A 43 -19.82 9.90 7.60
N THR A 44 -19.46 11.13 7.29
CA THR A 44 -18.05 11.57 7.24
C THR A 44 -17.39 11.46 8.62
N VAL A 45 -16.23 10.82 8.66
CA VAL A 45 -15.37 10.67 9.85
C VAL A 45 -14.26 11.70 9.85
N ALA A 46 -13.61 11.89 8.72
CA ALA A 46 -12.49 12.80 8.57
C ALA A 46 -12.40 13.35 7.15
N HIS A 47 -11.91 14.57 7.03
CA HIS A 47 -11.74 15.30 5.76
C HIS A 47 -10.46 16.13 5.84
N TRP A 48 -9.58 16.00 4.85
CA TRP A 48 -8.31 16.71 4.79
C TRP A 48 -7.82 16.90 3.35
N ALA A 49 -6.86 17.80 3.16
CA ALA A 49 -6.24 18.04 1.86
C ALA A 49 -4.70 18.04 1.97
N LEU A 50 -4.05 17.42 0.98
CA LEU A 50 -2.60 17.33 0.84
C LEU A 50 -2.12 18.19 -0.34
N PRO A 51 -1.09 19.04 -0.16
CA PRO A 51 -0.43 19.72 -1.27
C PRO A 51 0.49 18.76 -2.03
N VAL A 52 0.05 18.28 -3.18
CA VAL A 52 0.83 17.30 -3.97
C VAL A 52 1.59 18.05 -5.06
N ARG A 53 2.92 18.09 -4.95
CA ARG A 53 3.79 18.74 -5.93
C ARG A 53 3.88 17.94 -7.22
N ARG A 54 4.11 16.63 -7.08
CA ARG A 54 4.31 15.67 -8.17
C ARG A 54 3.79 14.31 -7.74
N TRP A 55 3.42 13.51 -8.72
CA TRP A 55 3.02 12.13 -8.48
C TRP A 55 3.44 11.25 -9.65
N ALA A 56 3.56 9.95 -9.38
CA ALA A 56 3.82 8.96 -10.42
C ALA A 56 3.18 7.62 -10.06
N TYR A 57 2.54 7.01 -11.04
CA TYR A 57 1.99 5.67 -10.94
C TYR A 57 2.78 4.70 -11.84
N ARG A 58 2.97 3.48 -11.34
CA ARG A 58 3.60 2.37 -12.07
C ARG A 58 2.77 1.13 -11.84
N GLN A 59 2.53 0.41 -12.92
CA GLN A 59 1.90 -0.90 -12.91
C GLN A 59 2.85 -1.88 -13.58
N HIS A 60 2.96 -3.07 -13.04
CA HIS A 60 3.80 -4.13 -13.54
C HIS A 60 3.02 -5.42 -13.59
N ASP A 61 2.80 -5.90 -14.81
CA ASP A 61 2.23 -7.21 -15.07
C ASP A 61 3.20 -8.29 -14.63
N ALA A 62 2.73 -9.24 -13.81
CA ALA A 62 3.49 -10.40 -13.35
C ALA A 62 3.99 -11.27 -14.51
N ALA A 63 3.32 -11.28 -15.67
CA ALA A 63 3.77 -11.99 -16.85
C ALA A 63 4.94 -11.30 -17.58
N SER A 64 5.26 -10.06 -17.23
CA SER A 64 6.33 -9.30 -17.87
C SER A 64 7.71 -9.69 -17.34
N ALA A 65 8.59 -10.16 -18.22
CA ALA A 65 9.99 -10.47 -17.88
C ALA A 65 10.84 -9.21 -17.56
N ARG A 66 10.34 -8.01 -17.86
CA ARG A 66 11.09 -6.75 -17.70
C ARG A 66 10.91 -6.19 -16.30
N LYS A 67 11.96 -6.28 -15.48
CA LYS A 67 11.96 -5.69 -14.13
C LYS A 67 11.81 -4.16 -14.18
N PRO A 68 11.10 -3.54 -13.22
CA PRO A 68 11.04 -2.09 -13.09
C PRO A 68 12.45 -1.50 -12.98
N ASP A 69 12.69 -0.43 -13.76
CA ASP A 69 13.98 0.25 -13.77
C ASP A 69 14.15 1.10 -12.50
N VAL A 70 15.33 0.97 -11.92
CA VAL A 70 15.81 1.68 -10.73
C VAL A 70 17.28 2.06 -10.94
N GLY A 71 17.60 2.57 -12.14
CA GLY A 71 18.93 2.94 -12.62
C GLY A 71 19.80 3.70 -11.63
N ASP A 72 19.17 4.57 -10.85
CA ASP A 72 19.83 5.52 -9.93
C ASP A 72 20.26 4.89 -8.59
N ILE A 73 19.81 3.67 -8.30
CA ILE A 73 20.20 2.94 -7.09
C ILE A 73 21.49 2.17 -7.34
N ASP A 74 22.40 2.19 -6.37
CA ASP A 74 23.66 1.44 -6.42
C ASP A 74 23.43 -0.05 -6.83
N PRO A 75 24.22 -0.61 -7.76
CA PRO A 75 24.09 -1.99 -8.21
C PRO A 75 23.99 -3.04 -7.09
N MET A 76 24.71 -2.86 -5.98
CA MET A 76 24.74 -3.81 -4.88
C MET A 76 23.44 -3.75 -4.05
N LEU A 77 22.88 -2.55 -3.85
CA LEU A 77 21.56 -2.39 -3.23
C LEU A 77 20.46 -2.92 -4.13
N ARG A 78 20.53 -2.66 -5.45
CA ARG A 78 19.55 -3.18 -6.42
C ARG A 78 19.43 -4.69 -6.40
N ARG A 79 20.53 -5.42 -6.21
CA ARG A 79 20.52 -6.90 -6.14
C ARG A 79 19.74 -7.44 -4.94
N ARG A 80 19.52 -6.63 -3.91
CA ARG A 80 18.79 -7.01 -2.68
C ARG A 80 17.27 -6.80 -2.79
N LEU A 81 16.84 -5.90 -3.68
CA LEU A 81 15.44 -5.52 -3.85
C LEU A 81 14.58 -6.66 -4.44
N SER A 82 13.41 -6.87 -3.85
CA SER A 82 12.32 -7.67 -4.43
C SER A 82 11.72 -7.00 -5.67
N PRO A 83 10.90 -7.70 -6.46
CA PRO A 83 10.10 -7.08 -7.52
C PRO A 83 9.23 -5.93 -7.02
N LEU A 84 8.51 -6.09 -5.89
CA LEU A 84 7.71 -5.02 -5.27
C LEU A 84 8.57 -3.82 -4.88
N ALA A 85 9.68 -4.05 -4.19
CA ALA A 85 10.57 -2.97 -3.79
C ALA A 85 11.13 -2.22 -5.01
N ARG A 86 11.47 -2.92 -6.09
CA ARG A 86 11.86 -2.28 -7.36
C ARG A 86 10.74 -1.43 -7.94
N LEU A 87 9.51 -1.94 -7.93
CA LEU A 87 8.35 -1.21 -8.45
C LEU A 87 8.09 0.07 -7.64
N ALA A 88 8.11 -0.04 -6.31
CA ALA A 88 7.96 1.08 -5.38
C ALA A 88 9.01 2.17 -5.62
N LEU A 89 10.29 1.78 -5.70
CA LEU A 89 11.38 2.73 -5.92
C LEU A 89 11.40 3.28 -7.36
N SER A 90 10.90 2.52 -8.34
CA SER A 90 10.69 3.02 -9.70
C SER A 90 9.61 4.10 -9.74
N ALA A 91 8.51 3.94 -8.99
CA ALA A 91 7.48 4.97 -8.84
C ALA A 91 8.04 6.22 -8.14
N ALA A 92 8.82 6.05 -7.07
CA ALA A 92 9.50 7.16 -6.39
C ALA A 92 10.46 7.92 -7.32
N THR A 93 11.25 7.19 -8.12
CA THR A 93 12.16 7.79 -9.12
C THR A 93 11.38 8.51 -10.21
N ALA A 94 10.27 7.93 -10.66
CA ALA A 94 9.38 8.52 -11.67
C ALA A 94 8.66 9.79 -11.20
N CYS A 95 8.46 9.95 -9.88
CA CYS A 95 7.97 11.19 -9.27
C CYS A 95 8.98 12.35 -9.47
N GLY A 96 10.20 12.03 -9.91
CA GLY A 96 11.26 12.96 -10.26
C GLY A 96 12.23 13.22 -9.11
N PRO A 97 13.16 14.18 -9.25
CA PRO A 97 14.17 14.47 -8.24
C PRO A 97 13.54 14.81 -6.88
N LEU A 98 13.89 14.08 -5.84
CA LEU A 98 13.40 14.31 -4.48
C LEU A 98 14.31 15.28 -3.73
N PRO A 99 13.77 16.18 -2.88
CA PRO A 99 14.57 17.07 -2.04
C PRO A 99 15.61 16.33 -1.20
N PRO A 100 16.79 16.92 -0.88
CA PRO A 100 17.88 16.22 -0.19
C PRO A 100 17.50 15.62 1.17
N LYS A 101 16.54 16.25 1.87
CA LYS A 101 15.92 15.73 3.09
C LYS A 101 14.43 15.57 2.82
N CYS A 102 13.99 14.33 2.68
CA CYS A 102 12.60 14.02 2.36
C CYS A 102 12.13 12.89 3.28
N ARG A 103 11.15 13.20 4.13
CA ARG A 103 10.51 12.18 4.97
C ARG A 103 9.76 11.20 4.09
N VAL A 104 9.60 9.96 4.54
CA VAL A 104 8.89 8.94 3.76
C VAL A 104 7.75 8.33 4.57
N VAL A 105 6.57 8.27 3.96
CA VAL A 105 5.49 7.39 4.39
C VAL A 105 5.41 6.26 3.37
N TYR A 106 5.83 5.07 3.77
CA TYR A 106 5.74 3.88 2.95
C TYR A 106 4.50 3.08 3.35
N ALA A 107 3.77 2.57 2.37
CA ALA A 107 2.53 1.88 2.59
C ALA A 107 2.45 0.62 1.73
N SER A 108 2.19 -0.52 2.35
CA SER A 108 1.95 -1.75 1.62
C SER A 108 1.07 -2.68 2.44
N GLN A 109 0.02 -3.21 1.80
CA GLN A 109 -0.96 -4.07 2.45
C GLN A 109 -0.35 -5.38 2.94
N HIS A 110 0.50 -5.99 2.11
CA HIS A 110 1.11 -7.29 2.39
C HIS A 110 2.63 -7.20 2.60
N GLY A 111 3.25 -6.04 2.33
CA GLY A 111 4.70 -5.86 2.44
C GLY A 111 5.47 -6.86 1.57
N GLU A 112 6.56 -7.39 2.09
CA GLU A 112 7.42 -8.37 1.42
C GLU A 112 6.86 -9.80 1.55
N ILE A 113 5.58 -9.99 1.17
CA ILE A 113 4.85 -11.24 1.37
C ILE A 113 5.50 -12.38 0.60
N GLN A 114 5.92 -12.16 -0.65
CA GLN A 114 6.58 -13.16 -1.48
C GLN A 114 7.86 -13.68 -0.82
N ARG A 115 8.69 -12.77 -0.31
CA ARG A 115 9.93 -13.11 0.41
C ARG A 115 9.65 -13.83 1.72
N THR A 116 8.64 -13.38 2.47
CA THR A 116 8.26 -13.98 3.74
C THR A 116 7.78 -15.42 3.54
N THR A 117 6.96 -15.68 2.52
CA THR A 117 6.52 -17.02 2.16
C THR A 117 7.68 -17.93 1.77
N GLN A 118 8.60 -17.46 0.92
CA GLN A 118 9.79 -18.24 0.55
C GLN A 118 10.65 -18.63 1.77
N MET A 119 10.77 -17.74 2.76
CA MET A 119 11.47 -18.06 4.01
C MET A 119 10.73 -19.10 4.85
N LEU A 120 9.40 -19.01 4.94
CA LEU A 120 8.59 -20.01 5.63
C LEU A 120 8.70 -21.39 4.97
N ASP A 121 8.68 -21.44 3.63
CA ASP A 121 8.89 -22.68 2.89
C ASP A 121 10.28 -23.30 3.13
N ALA A 122 11.32 -22.46 3.22
CA ALA A 122 12.67 -22.92 3.57
C ALA A 122 12.73 -23.52 4.98
N LEU A 123 12.06 -22.88 5.96
CA LEU A 123 11.97 -23.40 7.32
C LEU A 123 11.25 -24.76 7.38
N VAL A 124 10.18 -24.94 6.60
CA VAL A 124 9.47 -26.23 6.48
C VAL A 124 10.39 -27.32 5.92
N ARG A 125 11.32 -26.98 5.01
CA ARG A 125 12.34 -27.90 4.49
C ARG A 125 13.54 -28.12 5.42
N GLY A 126 13.58 -27.50 6.59
CA GLY A 126 14.71 -27.58 7.51
C GLY A 126 15.93 -26.77 7.09
N GLU A 127 15.77 -25.83 6.16
CA GLU A 127 16.82 -24.90 5.73
C GLU A 127 16.89 -23.71 6.71
N PRO A 128 18.10 -23.28 7.14
CA PRO A 128 18.22 -22.10 8.00
C PRO A 128 17.82 -20.82 7.24
N PRO A 129 17.14 -19.86 7.90
CA PRO A 129 16.73 -18.62 7.25
C PRO A 129 17.97 -17.77 6.91
N SER A 130 18.00 -17.19 5.70
CA SER A 130 19.06 -16.26 5.31
C SER A 130 18.95 -14.96 6.13
N PRO A 131 20.00 -14.52 6.84
CA PRO A 131 19.99 -13.26 7.60
C PRO A 131 19.64 -12.05 6.72
N THR A 132 20.15 -12.03 5.48
CA THR A 132 19.83 -10.97 4.52
C THR A 132 18.38 -11.03 4.08
N ALA A 133 17.84 -12.21 3.78
CA ALA A 133 16.43 -12.34 3.40
C ALA A 133 15.51 -11.89 4.55
N PHE A 134 15.82 -12.29 5.77
CA PHE A 134 15.07 -11.88 6.96
C PHE A 134 15.13 -10.36 7.19
N SER A 135 16.31 -9.75 7.06
CA SER A 135 16.45 -8.28 7.20
C SER A 135 15.65 -7.48 6.16
N LEU A 136 15.33 -8.10 5.02
CA LEU A 136 14.59 -7.48 3.92
C LEU A 136 13.11 -7.88 3.89
N SER A 137 12.62 -8.66 4.86
CA SER A 137 11.21 -9.07 4.90
C SER A 137 10.32 -8.14 5.73
N VAL A 138 10.92 -7.22 6.47
CA VAL A 138 10.19 -6.23 7.27
C VAL A 138 9.59 -5.15 6.37
N LEU A 139 8.41 -4.64 6.74
CA LEU A 139 7.65 -3.67 5.92
C LEU A 139 8.45 -2.42 5.57
N ASN A 140 9.32 -1.96 6.48
CA ASN A 140 10.14 -0.77 6.31
C ASN A 140 11.47 -1.03 5.56
N ALA A 141 11.72 -2.23 5.04
CA ALA A 141 12.95 -2.53 4.32
C ALA A 141 13.10 -1.68 3.04
N THR A 142 12.05 -1.58 2.23
CA THR A 142 12.05 -0.81 0.97
C THR A 142 12.40 0.68 1.18
N PRO A 143 11.70 1.44 2.05
CA PRO A 143 12.07 2.83 2.30
C PRO A 143 13.43 2.95 3.02
N GLY A 144 13.85 1.92 3.79
CA GLY A 144 15.20 1.86 4.35
C GLY A 144 16.31 1.71 3.30
N VAL A 145 16.07 0.97 2.21
CA VAL A 145 17.02 0.92 1.09
C VAL A 145 17.04 2.26 0.34
N LEU A 146 15.89 2.92 0.19
CA LEU A 146 15.81 4.26 -0.41
C LEU A 146 16.62 5.29 0.39
N SER A 147 16.52 5.30 1.72
CA SER A 147 17.30 6.21 2.56
C SER A 147 18.81 5.97 2.44
N ILE A 148 19.24 4.70 2.46
CA ILE A 148 20.65 4.34 2.27
C ILE A 148 21.15 4.80 0.89
N ALA A 149 20.38 4.55 -0.17
CA ALA A 149 20.76 4.93 -1.53
C ALA A 149 20.88 6.45 -1.71
N ARG A 150 20.16 7.24 -0.91
CA ARG A 150 20.14 8.71 -0.96
C ARG A 150 21.02 9.40 0.09
N ASP A 151 21.61 8.64 1.01
CA ASP A 151 22.21 9.15 2.25
C ASP A 151 21.27 10.14 3.01
N ASP A 152 19.97 9.83 3.00
CA ASP A 152 18.93 10.67 3.61
C ASP A 152 18.44 10.05 4.92
N ARG A 153 18.67 10.73 6.05
CA ARG A 153 18.29 10.26 7.40
C ARG A 153 16.97 10.83 7.90
N SER A 154 16.17 11.41 7.00
CA SER A 154 14.83 11.89 7.33
C SER A 154 13.94 10.75 7.84
N ALA A 155 12.90 11.10 8.60
CA ALA A 155 12.01 10.12 9.21
C ALA A 155 11.33 9.23 8.16
N ILE A 156 11.19 7.94 8.48
CA ILE A 156 10.45 6.95 7.71
C ILE A 156 9.35 6.37 8.59
N ASN A 157 8.11 6.38 8.12
CA ASN A 157 7.01 5.63 8.69
C ASN A 157 6.53 4.56 7.70
N ALA A 158 6.15 3.38 8.18
CA ALA A 158 5.73 2.26 7.35
C ALA A 158 4.37 1.72 7.81
N ILE A 159 3.38 1.71 6.93
CA ILE A 159 1.96 1.50 7.27
C ILE A 159 1.41 0.29 6.50
N ALA A 160 0.68 -0.55 7.22
CA ALA A 160 -0.18 -1.59 6.68
C ALA A 160 -1.50 -1.58 7.46
N ALA A 161 -2.61 -1.42 6.75
CA ALA A 161 -3.96 -1.38 7.31
C ALA A 161 -4.95 -2.17 6.44
N LEU A 162 -4.49 -3.32 5.94
CA LEU A 162 -5.23 -4.14 4.97
C LEU A 162 -5.67 -3.27 3.77
N ASP A 163 -6.97 -3.23 3.54
CA ASP A 163 -7.64 -2.57 2.46
C ASP A 163 -7.66 -1.05 2.55
N ASP A 164 -7.52 -0.53 3.78
CA ASP A 164 -7.49 0.90 4.06
C ASP A 164 -6.05 1.47 4.02
N THR A 165 -5.05 0.66 3.62
CA THR A 165 -3.62 1.00 3.72
C THR A 165 -3.26 2.33 3.07
N LEU A 166 -3.72 2.59 1.84
CA LEU A 166 -3.39 3.83 1.14
C LEU A 166 -4.10 5.03 1.80
N GLY A 167 -5.36 4.87 2.19
CA GLY A 167 -6.10 5.90 2.92
C GLY A 167 -5.42 6.31 4.24
N TYR A 168 -5.02 5.34 5.06
CA TYR A 168 -4.29 5.62 6.30
C TYR A 168 -2.89 6.20 6.06
N ALA A 169 -2.21 5.80 4.98
CA ALA A 169 -0.94 6.41 4.59
C ALA A 169 -1.09 7.89 4.21
N LEU A 170 -2.16 8.25 3.52
CA LEU A 170 -2.47 9.64 3.18
C LEU A 170 -2.87 10.45 4.42
N LEU A 171 -3.55 9.83 5.39
CA LEU A 171 -3.85 10.46 6.68
C LEU A 171 -2.56 10.73 7.47
N ASP A 172 -1.65 9.76 7.54
CA ASP A 172 -0.34 9.92 8.21
C ASP A 172 0.54 10.96 7.51
N ALA A 173 0.56 10.98 6.18
CA ALA A 173 1.23 12.01 5.40
C ALA A 173 0.69 13.41 5.75
N TRP A 174 -0.62 13.54 5.91
CA TRP A 174 -1.26 14.81 6.26
C TRP A 174 -0.93 15.25 7.68
N THR A 175 -0.96 14.34 8.67
CA THR A 175 -0.58 14.69 10.05
C THR A 175 0.87 15.15 10.12
N GLN A 176 1.78 14.43 9.47
CA GLN A 176 3.20 14.77 9.37
C GLN A 176 3.44 16.09 8.63
N HIS A 177 2.72 16.35 7.54
CA HIS A 177 2.80 17.61 6.82
C HIS A 177 2.33 18.79 7.69
N ARG A 178 1.23 18.63 8.44
CA ARG A 178 0.73 19.66 9.35
C ARG A 178 1.70 19.99 10.48
N GLU A 179 2.41 18.99 10.99
CA GLU A 179 3.39 19.17 12.06
C GLU A 179 4.65 19.90 11.56
N ALA A 180 5.09 19.61 10.34
CA ALA A 180 6.26 20.24 9.72
C ALA A 180 6.00 20.59 8.24
N PRO A 181 5.29 21.72 7.96
CA PRO A 181 4.89 22.09 6.60
C PRO A 181 6.09 22.37 5.66
N ASP A 182 7.19 22.87 6.22
CA ASP A 182 8.41 23.21 5.47
C ASP A 182 9.30 21.99 5.19
N SER A 183 8.91 20.80 5.65
CA SER A 183 9.65 19.55 5.45
C SER A 183 8.97 18.67 4.41
N PRO A 184 9.58 18.48 3.21
CA PRO A 184 9.03 17.63 2.16
C PRO A 184 8.77 16.20 2.64
N LEU A 185 7.72 15.59 2.09
CA LEU A 185 7.31 14.23 2.43
C LEU A 185 6.94 13.46 1.17
N LEU A 186 7.48 12.26 1.03
CA LEU A 186 7.17 11.33 -0.05
C LEU A 186 6.27 10.22 0.49
N VAL A 187 5.07 10.09 -0.07
CA VAL A 187 4.23 8.91 0.13
C VAL A 187 4.57 7.90 -0.95
N ILE A 188 4.84 6.66 -0.57
CA ILE A 188 5.01 5.54 -1.51
C ILE A 188 4.03 4.46 -1.11
N TYR A 189 3.05 4.17 -1.96
CA TYR A 189 2.21 2.98 -1.84
C TYR A 189 2.71 1.91 -2.82
N ALA A 190 2.76 0.65 -2.36
CA ALA A 190 3.14 -0.47 -3.19
C ALA A 190 2.30 -1.71 -2.86
N PHE A 191 1.81 -2.36 -3.90
CA PHE A 191 0.99 -3.57 -3.80
C PHE A 191 1.50 -4.65 -4.75
N GLU A 192 1.62 -5.87 -4.23
CA GLU A 192 1.69 -7.10 -5.00
C GLU A 192 0.69 -8.10 -4.40
N ALA A 193 0.12 -8.96 -5.25
CA ALA A 193 -0.75 -10.02 -4.79
C ALA A 193 0.04 -11.02 -3.92
N PRO A 194 -0.56 -11.55 -2.85
CA PRO A 194 0.04 -12.64 -2.09
C PRO A 194 0.12 -13.92 -2.94
N PRO A 195 1.00 -14.87 -2.60
CA PRO A 195 1.06 -16.17 -3.26
C PRO A 195 -0.29 -16.91 -3.22
N ALA A 196 -0.56 -17.73 -4.24
CA ALA A 196 -1.82 -18.47 -4.36
C ALA A 196 -2.14 -19.40 -3.17
N CYS A 197 -1.14 -19.79 -2.37
CA CYS A 197 -1.34 -20.61 -1.16
C CYS A 197 -2.15 -19.90 -0.06
N PHE A 198 -2.31 -18.57 -0.12
CA PHE A 198 -3.17 -17.81 0.79
C PHE A 198 -4.63 -17.75 0.34
N GLY A 199 -4.98 -18.40 -0.77
CA GLY A 199 -6.33 -18.41 -1.33
C GLY A 199 -6.68 -17.14 -2.12
N PRO A 200 -7.90 -17.06 -2.67
CA PRO A 200 -8.36 -15.88 -3.38
C PRO A 200 -8.47 -14.70 -2.40
N THR A 201 -7.64 -13.68 -2.60
CA THR A 201 -7.87 -12.38 -1.97
C THR A 201 -9.05 -11.70 -2.66
N SER A 202 -9.94 -11.08 -1.89
CA SER A 202 -11.23 -10.52 -2.33
C SER A 202 -11.17 -9.47 -3.47
N ARG A 203 -9.96 -9.08 -3.93
CA ARG A 203 -9.74 -7.96 -4.87
C ARG A 203 -8.75 -8.25 -5.98
N GLN A 204 -8.74 -9.50 -6.42
CA GLN A 204 -7.87 -10.02 -7.46
C GLN A 204 -8.50 -9.84 -8.86
N ILE A 205 -8.77 -8.59 -9.28
CA ILE A 205 -9.26 -8.35 -10.65
C ILE A 205 -8.12 -8.42 -11.68
N ASP A 206 -6.89 -8.12 -11.26
CA ASP A 206 -5.73 -8.12 -12.14
C ASP A 206 -4.49 -8.51 -11.32
N ASP A 207 -3.72 -9.51 -11.77
CA ASP A 207 -2.50 -10.00 -11.11
C ASP A 207 -1.33 -9.00 -11.21
N SER A 208 -1.63 -7.74 -11.53
CA SER A 208 -0.66 -6.69 -11.74
C SER A 208 -0.25 -6.03 -10.41
N ALA A 209 1.05 -6.10 -10.12
CA ALA A 209 1.63 -5.31 -9.06
C ALA A 209 1.56 -3.82 -9.44
N ASN A 210 1.39 -2.95 -8.45
CA ASN A 210 1.32 -1.51 -8.68
C ASN A 210 2.02 -0.72 -7.58
N ALA A 211 2.46 0.48 -7.93
CA ALA A 211 3.01 1.44 -6.99
C ALA A 211 2.64 2.87 -7.37
N LEU A 212 2.38 3.68 -6.36
CA LEU A 212 2.09 5.10 -6.45
C LEU A 212 3.07 5.87 -5.58
N ALA A 213 3.62 6.95 -6.11
CA ALA A 213 4.43 7.90 -5.36
C ALA A 213 3.77 9.29 -5.42
N LEU A 214 3.73 9.99 -4.29
CA LEU A 214 3.20 11.35 -4.14
C LEU A 214 4.23 12.18 -3.37
N LEU A 215 4.75 13.24 -3.97
CA LEU A 215 5.61 14.21 -3.29
C LEU A 215 4.75 15.35 -2.74
N ILE A 216 4.82 15.56 -1.43
CA ILE A 216 4.07 16.56 -0.67
C ILE A 216 5.00 17.72 -0.29
N GLU A 217 4.66 18.93 -0.73
CA GLU A 217 5.41 20.17 -0.44
C GLU A 217 4.43 21.35 -0.30
N SER A 218 4.61 22.22 0.69
CA SER A 218 3.67 23.32 0.99
C SER A 218 3.40 24.26 -0.19
N ASP A 219 4.38 24.44 -1.08
CA ASP A 219 4.29 25.33 -2.25
C ASP A 219 3.56 24.70 -3.44
N ALA A 220 3.09 23.45 -3.33
CA ALA A 220 2.36 22.80 -4.40
C ALA A 220 1.00 23.48 -4.65
N THR A 221 0.73 23.67 -5.94
CA THR A 221 -0.52 24.25 -6.45
C THR A 221 -1.64 23.22 -6.53
N ALA A 222 -1.30 21.95 -6.78
CA ALA A 222 -2.26 20.87 -6.82
C ALA A 222 -2.62 20.35 -5.42
N ARG A 223 -3.86 19.92 -5.24
CA ARG A 223 -4.44 19.47 -3.98
C ARG A 223 -5.14 18.13 -4.18
N LEU A 224 -4.77 17.17 -3.34
CA LEU A 224 -5.53 15.93 -3.16
C LEU A 224 -6.35 16.05 -1.88
N THR A 225 -7.67 16.16 -2.04
CA THR A 225 -8.61 16.10 -0.93
C THR A 225 -8.99 14.65 -0.67
N CYS A 226 -8.95 14.25 0.59
CA CYS A 226 -9.31 12.92 1.06
C CYS A 226 -10.45 13.04 2.07
N THR A 227 -11.49 12.24 1.89
CA THR A 227 -12.60 12.14 2.84
C THR A 227 -12.82 10.68 3.21
N MET A 228 -12.80 10.38 4.50
CA MET A 228 -13.09 9.07 5.06
C MET A 228 -14.51 9.04 5.60
N HIS A 229 -15.31 8.07 5.19
CA HIS A 229 -16.68 7.87 5.64
C HIS A 229 -16.85 6.52 6.32
N LEU A 230 -17.81 6.42 7.25
CA LEU A 230 -18.29 5.11 7.71
C LEU A 230 -19.21 4.50 6.65
N PRO A 231 -19.09 3.20 6.37
CA PRO A 231 -19.93 2.54 5.37
C PRO A 231 -21.40 2.58 5.78
N THR A 232 -22.25 3.01 4.86
CA THR A 232 -23.72 3.03 5.04
C THR A 232 -24.31 1.65 4.76
N ALA A 233 -24.70 0.95 5.84
CA ALA A 233 -25.32 -0.38 5.86
C ALA A 233 -24.47 -1.55 5.32
N ARG A 234 -24.59 -2.70 6.00
CA ARG A 234 -23.80 -3.95 5.83
C ARG A 234 -23.92 -4.65 4.47
N GLU A 235 -24.70 -4.09 3.55
CA GLU A 235 -24.92 -4.59 2.19
C GLU A 235 -24.01 -3.93 1.14
N ALA A 236 -23.15 -2.98 1.55
CA ALA A 236 -22.10 -2.46 0.68
C ALA A 236 -21.04 -3.57 0.46
N HIS A 237 -21.20 -4.33 -0.63
CA HIS A 237 -20.14 -5.19 -1.11
C HIS A 237 -18.90 -4.33 -1.33
N ALA A 238 -17.81 -4.63 -0.60
CA ALA A 238 -16.54 -3.97 -0.81
C ALA A 238 -16.19 -4.00 -2.30
N GLU A 239 -15.73 -2.88 -2.82
CA GLU A 239 -15.44 -2.77 -4.24
C GLU A 239 -14.34 -3.78 -4.62
N ARG A 240 -14.55 -4.44 -5.77
CA ARG A 240 -13.56 -5.39 -6.28
C ARG A 240 -12.30 -4.69 -6.79
N ARG A 241 -12.40 -3.41 -7.19
CA ARG A 241 -11.26 -2.58 -7.60
C ARG A 241 -10.41 -2.19 -6.39
N ALA A 242 -9.12 -2.02 -6.58
CA ALA A 242 -8.22 -1.60 -5.52
C ALA A 242 -8.40 -0.13 -5.15
N GLN A 243 -8.16 0.23 -3.89
CA GLN A 243 -8.20 1.61 -3.40
C GLN A 243 -7.28 2.54 -4.21
N CYS A 244 -6.08 2.05 -4.56
CA CYS A 244 -5.10 2.76 -5.39
C CYS A 244 -5.63 3.05 -6.81
N GLN A 245 -6.36 2.12 -7.42
CA GLN A 245 -6.95 2.35 -8.75
C GLN A 245 -7.95 3.49 -8.71
N SER A 246 -8.79 3.56 -7.68
CA SER A 246 -9.73 4.67 -7.50
C SER A 246 -9.03 6.03 -7.34
N LEU A 247 -7.97 6.09 -6.52
CA LEU A 247 -7.19 7.32 -6.40
C LEU A 247 -6.52 7.70 -7.73
N VAL A 248 -5.94 6.74 -8.45
CA VAL A 248 -5.27 6.97 -9.73
C VAL A 248 -6.27 7.45 -10.79
N THR A 249 -7.51 6.95 -10.81
CA THR A 249 -8.58 7.49 -11.65
C THR A 249 -8.80 8.99 -11.38
N SER A 250 -8.95 9.39 -10.11
CA SER A 250 -9.09 10.80 -9.74
C SER A 250 -7.87 11.65 -10.15
N LEU A 251 -6.65 11.12 -9.98
CA LEU A 251 -5.42 11.81 -10.38
C LEU A 251 -5.27 11.97 -11.90
N LEU A 252 -5.73 11.01 -12.70
CA LEU A 252 -5.60 11.03 -14.17
C LEU A 252 -6.72 11.82 -14.85
N GLU A 253 -7.96 11.65 -14.39
CA GLU A 253 -9.15 12.22 -15.03
C GLU A 253 -9.52 13.58 -14.42
N GLY A 254 -8.96 13.91 -13.24
CA GLY A 254 -9.40 15.03 -12.43
C GLY A 254 -10.72 14.75 -11.70
N GLY A 255 -11.09 15.63 -10.77
CA GLY A 255 -12.35 15.53 -10.05
C GLY A 255 -12.33 14.44 -8.97
N SER A 256 -13.51 13.90 -8.64
CA SER A 256 -13.70 13.04 -7.48
C SER A 256 -14.01 11.59 -7.81
N ASP A 257 -13.49 10.67 -7.00
CA ASP A 257 -13.84 9.26 -7.06
C ASP A 257 -14.03 8.68 -5.65
N LEU A 258 -14.90 7.67 -5.50
CA LEU A 258 -15.25 7.04 -4.23
C LEU A 258 -14.93 5.56 -4.29
N TRP A 259 -14.05 5.11 -3.41
CA TRP A 259 -13.74 3.72 -3.19
C TRP A 259 -14.45 3.19 -1.94
N ARG A 260 -15.19 2.10 -2.05
CA ARG A 260 -15.91 1.49 -0.91
C ARG A 260 -15.19 0.27 -0.35
N GLY A 261 -14.83 0.34 0.92
CA GLY A 261 -14.13 -0.71 1.65
C GLY A 261 -15.03 -1.47 2.62
N GLU A 262 -14.45 -2.49 3.27
CA GLU A 262 -15.17 -3.24 4.31
C GLU A 262 -15.39 -2.42 5.59
N ARG A 263 -14.43 -1.54 5.92
CA ARG A 263 -14.41 -0.77 7.17
C ARG A 263 -14.69 0.71 6.95
N HIS A 264 -14.21 1.27 5.85
CA HIS A 264 -14.34 2.68 5.52
C HIS A 264 -14.57 2.85 4.02
N ASP A 265 -15.33 3.87 3.66
CA ASP A 265 -15.36 4.38 2.29
C ASP A 265 -14.42 5.58 2.20
N TRP A 266 -13.69 5.66 1.11
CA TRP A 266 -12.68 6.68 0.87
C TRP A 266 -12.98 7.43 -0.41
N GLN A 267 -13.18 8.73 -0.27
CA GLN A 267 -13.39 9.63 -1.38
C GLN A 267 -12.13 10.46 -1.60
N TRP A 268 -11.72 10.53 -2.86
CA TRP A 268 -10.60 11.33 -3.33
C TRP A 268 -11.15 12.42 -4.23
N GLU A 269 -10.55 13.59 -4.18
CA GLU A 269 -10.84 14.66 -5.12
C GLU A 269 -9.54 15.38 -5.48
N TRP A 270 -9.21 15.37 -6.77
CA TRP A 270 -8.01 15.98 -7.32
C TRP A 270 -8.35 17.34 -7.93
N HIS A 271 -7.61 18.36 -7.47
CA HIS A 271 -7.70 19.73 -7.97
C HIS A 271 -6.32 20.23 -8.37
N GLU A 272 -6.17 20.65 -9.63
CA GLU A 272 -4.99 21.40 -10.08
C GLU A 272 -5.36 22.87 -10.24
N ASP A 273 -4.74 23.74 -9.45
CA ASP A 273 -4.83 25.18 -9.67
C ASP A 273 -4.24 25.50 -11.06
N ALA A 274 -5.09 25.89 -11.99
CA ALA A 274 -4.64 26.44 -13.26
C ALA A 274 -3.91 27.77 -13.00
N ARG A 275 -2.58 27.80 -13.11
CA ARG A 275 -1.82 29.07 -13.12
C ARG A 275 -0.88 29.15 -14.31
N HIS A 276 -1.25 30.08 -15.20
CA HIS A 276 -0.48 30.73 -16.27
C HIS A 276 -0.07 29.87 -17.47
N ALA A 277 -1.08 29.48 -18.28
CA ALA A 277 -0.89 29.40 -19.72
C ALA A 277 -1.12 30.80 -20.31
N ASP A 278 -0.15 31.70 -20.16
CA ASP A 278 -0.01 32.92 -20.96
C ASP A 278 1.40 33.49 -20.70
N VAL A 279 2.31 33.19 -21.62
CA VAL A 279 3.54 33.95 -21.91
C VAL A 279 3.55 34.20 -23.41
#